data_AF-A0A816HHW8-F1
#
_entry.id   AF-A0A816HHW8-F1
#
_cell.length_a   1.000
_cell.length_b   1.000
_cell.length_c   1.000
_cell.angle_alpha   90.00
_cell.angle_beta   90.00
_cell.angle_gamma   90.00
#
_symmetry.space_group_name_H-M   'P 1'
#
loop_
_entity.id
_entity.type
_entity.pdbx_description
1 polymer ?
#
loop_
_entity_poly.entity_id
_entity_poly.type
_entity_poly.pdbx_seq_one_letter_code
_entity_poly.pdbx_strand_id
1 'polypeptide(L)'
;MLRTSLLISSSIVRRLVVANTATNVQTSSTLKSEKRPQIKVALCLQRYIHLSPEMTQLEKDYTNLITQLETEHSYLSDHELRHKSELELAKQRQSSATSAAATVNIVETAVDLEDRLAKEFESFQFMSRETEDDKTNNLRSQNRKLDQHLLLVVQRKNSQSGKDEWIFPEKTYDGEPSLRAAVDQIISTCGNIHVQISGNAPLAYYKNDADSSSKKIFFYKGEYLAGAIKQFATLKSAPYKDHAWITHEDVPKYLSPSYYKAVKDMLFVF
;
A
#
# COMPACT_ATOMS: atom_id res chain seq x y z
N MET A 1 83.23 26.30 -54.78
CA MET A 1 83.83 27.58 -54.37
C MET A 1 82.98 28.71 -54.91
N LEU A 2 82.28 29.43 -54.03
CA LEU A 2 82.10 30.90 -54.00
C LEU A 2 80.94 31.21 -53.03
N ARG A 3 81.32 31.88 -51.94
CA ARG A 3 80.43 32.50 -50.94
C ARG A 3 80.09 33.91 -51.41
N THR A 4 78.86 34.35 -51.12
CA THR A 4 78.44 35.73 -50.73
C THR A 4 76.91 35.69 -50.56
N SER A 5 76.21 36.36 -49.65
CA SER A 5 76.40 37.06 -48.38
C SER A 5 74.99 37.53 -47.97
N LEU A 6 74.71 37.59 -46.67
CA LEU A 6 73.45 38.06 -46.06
C LEU A 6 73.03 39.47 -46.51
N LEU A 7 71.72 39.76 -46.49
CA LEU A 7 71.15 40.96 -45.85
C LEU A 7 69.69 40.71 -45.39
N ILE A 8 69.40 41.17 -44.18
CA ILE A 8 68.15 41.12 -43.42
C ILE A 8 67.38 42.44 -43.67
N SER A 9 66.05 42.42 -43.83
CA SER A 9 65.21 43.57 -43.42
C SER A 9 63.71 43.26 -43.32
N SER A 10 63.19 43.42 -42.09
CA SER A 10 61.90 43.98 -41.67
C SER A 10 60.58 43.60 -42.38
N SER A 11 59.85 42.68 -41.74
CA SER A 11 58.45 42.81 -41.29
C SER A 11 57.54 43.85 -41.97
N ILE A 12 56.56 43.37 -42.74
CA ILE A 12 55.27 44.06 -42.99
C ILE A 12 54.15 43.09 -42.65
N VAL A 13 53.50 43.33 -41.51
CA VAL A 13 52.29 42.65 -41.04
C VAL A 13 51.11 43.17 -41.86
N ARG A 14 50.63 42.38 -42.84
CA ARG A 14 49.34 42.64 -43.49
C ARG A 14 48.21 42.15 -42.59
N ARG A 15 47.52 43.08 -41.93
CA ARG A 15 46.22 42.84 -41.29
C ARG A 15 45.23 42.37 -42.36
N LEU A 16 44.82 41.12 -42.26
CA LEU A 16 43.73 40.56 -43.06
C LEU A 16 42.42 40.86 -42.32
N VAL A 17 41.70 41.87 -42.79
CA VAL A 17 40.34 42.18 -42.33
C VAL A 17 39.41 41.11 -42.91
N VAL A 18 39.05 40.13 -42.10
CA VAL A 18 38.00 39.16 -42.44
C VAL A 18 36.66 39.86 -42.20
N ALA A 19 35.99 40.21 -43.29
CA ALA A 19 34.61 40.66 -43.26
C ALA A 19 33.71 39.48 -42.87
N ASN A 20 33.22 39.49 -41.63
CA ASN A 20 32.14 38.60 -41.20
C ASN A 20 30.83 39.07 -41.86
N THR A 21 30.51 38.52 -43.03
CA THR A 21 29.14 38.56 -43.54
C THR A 21 28.32 37.54 -42.74
N ALA A 22 27.75 37.99 -41.62
CA ALA A 22 26.72 37.27 -40.89
C ALA A 22 25.46 37.23 -41.77
N THR A 23 25.34 36.20 -42.59
CA THR A 23 24.05 35.83 -43.19
C THR A 23 23.18 35.27 -42.07
N ASN A 24 22.39 36.15 -41.48
CA ASN A 24 21.30 35.85 -40.57
C ASN A 24 20.24 35.05 -41.35
N VAL A 25 20.41 33.74 -41.42
CA VAL A 25 19.34 32.84 -41.83
C VAL A 25 18.37 32.79 -40.64
N GLN A 26 17.41 33.70 -40.66
CA GLN A 26 16.20 33.57 -39.87
C GLN A 26 15.44 32.36 -40.40
N THR A 27 15.77 31.17 -39.91
CA THR A 27 14.81 30.07 -39.90
C THR A 27 13.73 30.46 -38.91
N SER A 28 12.74 31.22 -39.38
CA SER A 28 11.45 31.34 -38.72
C SER A 28 10.71 30.01 -38.85
N SER A 29 11.18 28.99 -38.14
CA SER A 29 10.33 27.86 -37.81
C SER A 29 9.31 28.40 -36.81
N THR A 30 8.11 28.71 -37.29
CA THR A 30 6.92 28.83 -36.44
C THR A 30 6.67 27.47 -35.80
N LEU A 31 7.41 27.16 -34.73
CA LEU A 31 7.04 26.12 -33.79
C LEU A 31 5.75 26.62 -33.15
N LYS A 32 4.62 26.01 -33.54
CA LYS A 32 3.42 26.05 -32.71
C LYS A 32 3.89 25.79 -31.29
N SER A 33 3.63 26.72 -30.37
CA SER A 33 3.92 26.53 -28.95
C SER A 33 3.12 25.32 -28.47
N GLU A 34 3.66 24.12 -28.63
CA GLU A 34 3.11 22.91 -28.04
C GLU A 34 3.15 23.13 -26.54
N LYS A 35 1.96 23.36 -25.96
CA LYS A 35 1.81 23.47 -24.52
C LYS A 35 2.40 22.21 -23.91
N ARG A 36 3.45 22.37 -23.10
CA ARG A 36 4.12 21.24 -22.44
C ARG A 36 3.08 20.42 -21.68
N PRO A 37 3.11 19.08 -21.76
CA PRO A 37 2.14 18.25 -21.05
C PRO A 37 2.27 18.48 -19.55
N GLN A 38 1.14 18.62 -18.86
CA GLN A 38 1.14 18.75 -17.40
C GLN A 38 1.39 17.36 -16.81
N ILE A 39 2.53 17.19 -16.14
CA ILE A 39 2.88 15.96 -15.44
C ILE A 39 2.31 16.06 -14.02
N LYS A 40 1.63 15.00 -13.59
CA LYS A 40 1.12 14.82 -12.25
C LYS A 40 1.58 13.48 -11.70
N VAL A 41 1.74 13.44 -10.39
CA VAL A 41 2.05 12.23 -9.65
C VAL A 41 0.86 11.95 -8.74
N ALA A 42 0.39 10.71 -8.73
CA ALA A 42 -0.69 10.25 -7.88
C ALA A 42 -0.22 9.11 -6.99
N LEU A 43 -0.74 9.07 -5.77
CA LEU A 43 -0.41 8.06 -4.77
C LEU A 43 -1.64 7.23 -4.45
N CYS A 44 -1.57 5.94 -4.75
CA CYS A 44 -2.54 4.96 -4.31
C CYS A 44 -2.13 4.44 -2.93
N LEU A 45 -2.77 4.96 -1.88
CA LEU A 45 -2.55 4.49 -0.51
C LEU A 45 -3.48 3.33 -0.19
N GLN A 46 -2.89 2.20 0.18
CA GLN A 46 -3.58 0.97 0.55
C GLN A 46 -3.33 0.65 2.03
N ARG A 47 -4.39 0.39 2.79
CA ARG A 47 -4.30 -0.22 4.12
C ARG A 47 -4.39 -1.75 3.97
N TYR A 48 -3.50 -2.47 4.61
CA TYR A 48 -3.55 -3.93 4.67
C TYR A 48 -4.68 -4.45 5.57
N ILE A 49 -5.05 -5.71 5.35
CA ILE A 49 -5.97 -6.45 6.21
C ILE A 49 -5.34 -6.60 7.60
N HIS A 50 -6.15 -6.40 8.63
CA HIS A 50 -5.78 -6.62 10.03
C HIS A 50 -6.35 -7.94 10.55
N LEU A 51 -7.51 -8.35 10.02
CA LEU A 51 -8.14 -9.63 10.32
C LEU A 51 -8.03 -10.55 9.12
N SER A 52 -7.95 -11.86 9.38
CA SER A 52 -8.08 -12.87 8.33
C SER A 52 -9.49 -12.80 7.72
N PRO A 53 -9.66 -13.04 6.41
CA PRO A 53 -10.98 -13.16 5.80
C PRO A 53 -11.80 -14.30 6.44
N GLU A 54 -13.12 -14.24 6.28
CA GLU A 54 -13.99 -15.33 6.72
C GLU A 54 -13.91 -16.51 5.76
N MET A 55 -13.83 -17.72 6.33
CA MET A 55 -13.81 -18.95 5.55
C MET A 55 -15.16 -19.20 4.87
N THR A 56 -15.12 -19.57 3.60
CA THR A 56 -16.27 -20.08 2.85
C THR A 56 -16.74 -21.43 3.41
N GLN A 57 -17.96 -21.86 3.05
CA GLN A 57 -18.50 -23.14 3.53
C GLN A 57 -17.62 -24.33 3.11
N LEU A 58 -17.14 -24.33 1.86
CA LEU A 58 -16.24 -25.37 1.36
C LEU A 58 -14.93 -25.40 2.14
N GLU A 59 -14.34 -24.24 2.43
CA GLU A 59 -13.12 -24.16 3.24
C GLU A 59 -13.35 -24.71 4.65
N LYS A 60 -14.49 -24.42 5.28
CA LYS A 60 -14.85 -24.99 6.59
C LYS A 60 -14.93 -26.51 6.53
N ASP A 61 -15.64 -27.07 5.55
CA ASP A 61 -15.77 -28.51 5.38
C ASP A 61 -14.42 -29.17 5.12
N TYR A 62 -13.58 -28.54 4.29
CA TYR A 62 -12.23 -28.99 4.02
C TYR A 62 -11.34 -28.94 5.27
N THR A 63 -11.39 -27.85 6.04
CA THR A 63 -10.61 -27.73 7.30
C THR A 63 -11.02 -28.78 8.31
N ASN A 64 -12.31 -29.11 8.42
CA ASN A 64 -12.79 -30.19 9.28
C ASN A 64 -12.26 -31.55 8.82
N LEU A 65 -12.30 -31.82 7.52
CA LEU A 65 -11.78 -33.06 6.95
C LEU A 65 -10.27 -33.20 7.17
N ILE A 66 -9.51 -32.13 6.95
CA ILE A 66 -8.07 -32.13 7.19
C ILE A 66 -7.76 -32.31 8.67
N THR A 67 -8.52 -31.66 9.57
CA THR A 67 -8.37 -31.84 11.01
C THR A 67 -8.65 -33.29 11.43
N GLN A 68 -9.68 -33.92 10.86
CA GLN A 68 -9.97 -35.34 11.09
C GLN A 68 -8.82 -36.24 10.62
N LEU A 69 -8.36 -36.06 9.39
CA LEU A 69 -7.23 -36.83 8.85
C LEU A 69 -5.95 -36.63 9.69
N GLU A 70 -5.69 -35.40 10.13
CA GLU A 70 -4.56 -35.09 11.01
C GLU A 70 -4.71 -35.85 12.32
N THR A 71 -5.88 -35.85 12.95
CA THR A 71 -6.12 -36.62 14.19
C THR A 71 -5.98 -38.13 13.99
N GLU A 72 -6.53 -38.69 12.91
CA GLU A 72 -6.47 -40.13 12.61
C GLU A 72 -5.04 -40.63 12.30
N HIS A 73 -4.25 -39.79 11.64
CA HIS A 73 -2.87 -40.09 11.29
C HIS A 73 -1.85 -39.60 12.33
N SER A 74 -2.30 -38.93 13.39
CA SER A 74 -1.43 -38.48 14.47
C SER A 74 -1.11 -39.62 15.46
N TYR A 75 0.06 -39.52 16.07
CA TYR A 75 0.37 -40.29 17.26
C TYR A 75 -0.23 -39.61 18.49
N LEU A 76 -0.43 -40.40 19.56
CA LEU A 76 -0.90 -39.88 20.83
C LEU A 76 0.04 -38.80 21.35
N SER A 77 -0.53 -37.65 21.67
CA SER A 77 0.18 -36.54 22.30
C SER A 77 0.53 -36.86 23.76
N ASP A 78 1.51 -36.16 24.32
CA ASP A 78 1.88 -36.30 25.73
C ASP A 78 0.69 -36.05 26.67
N HIS A 79 -0.22 -35.14 26.29
CA HIS A 79 -1.44 -34.86 27.04
C HIS A 79 -2.39 -36.06 27.06
N GLU A 80 -2.60 -36.71 25.91
CA GLU A 80 -3.47 -37.90 25.81
C GLU A 80 -2.87 -39.11 26.52
N LEU A 81 -1.54 -39.31 26.42
CA LEU A 81 -0.83 -40.36 27.15
C LEU A 81 -0.97 -40.15 28.67
N ARG A 82 -0.80 -38.91 29.13
CA ARG A 82 -0.99 -38.54 30.52
C ARG A 82 -2.43 -38.82 30.98
N HIS A 83 -3.43 -38.34 30.24
CA HIS A 83 -4.84 -38.57 30.56
C HIS A 83 -5.19 -40.07 30.64
N LYS A 84 -4.69 -40.88 29.70
CA LYS A 84 -4.85 -42.35 29.73
C LYS A 84 -4.22 -42.98 30.97
N SER A 85 -2.98 -42.61 31.30
CA SER A 85 -2.28 -43.14 32.47
C SER A 85 -2.98 -42.79 33.79
N GLU A 86 -3.50 -41.56 33.92
CA GLU A 86 -4.24 -41.12 35.10
C GLU A 86 -5.57 -41.86 35.26
N LEU A 87 -6.29 -42.10 34.14
CA LEU A 87 -7.52 -42.92 34.13
C LEU A 87 -7.26 -44.38 34.51
N GLU A 88 -6.16 -44.99 34.06
CA GLU A 88 -5.78 -46.35 34.43
C GLU A 88 -5.48 -46.47 35.92
N LEU A 89 -4.70 -45.52 36.47
CA LEU A 89 -4.43 -45.45 37.89
C LEU A 89 -5.71 -45.25 38.71
N ALA A 90 -6.65 -44.42 38.24
CA ALA A 90 -7.94 -44.23 38.89
C ALA A 90 -8.78 -45.52 38.91
N LYS A 91 -8.82 -46.28 37.81
CA LYS A 91 -9.51 -47.58 37.73
C LYS A 91 -8.89 -48.63 38.64
N GLN A 92 -7.56 -48.71 38.69
CA GLN A 92 -6.84 -49.63 39.58
C GLN A 92 -7.10 -49.32 41.06
N ARG A 93 -7.16 -48.04 41.43
CA ARG A 93 -7.54 -47.60 42.78
C ARG A 93 -8.96 -48.01 43.15
N GLN A 94 -9.88 -48.03 42.19
CA GLN A 94 -11.27 -48.47 42.41
C GLN A 94 -11.41 -49.99 42.51
N SER A 95 -10.59 -50.76 41.79
CA SER A 95 -10.67 -52.23 41.76
C SER A 95 -9.82 -52.95 42.81
N SER A 96 -8.76 -52.31 43.33
CA SER A 96 -7.81 -52.94 44.26
C SER A 96 -7.50 -52.05 45.46
N ALA A 97 -7.92 -52.46 46.66
CA ALA A 97 -7.70 -51.78 47.93
C ALA A 97 -6.38 -52.17 48.63
N THR A 98 -5.32 -52.56 47.89
CA THR A 98 -4.07 -53.01 48.52
C THR A 98 -2.84 -52.40 47.85
N SER A 99 -2.35 -51.35 48.53
CA SER A 99 -0.98 -50.83 48.67
C SER A 99 0.03 -50.92 47.51
N ALA A 100 0.58 -49.74 47.23
CA ALA A 100 1.89 -49.45 46.65
C ALA A 100 1.95 -49.25 45.12
N ALA A 101 1.57 -48.05 44.67
CA ALA A 101 2.02 -47.53 43.38
C ALA A 101 2.30 -46.02 43.49
N ALA A 102 3.58 -45.68 43.37
CA ALA A 102 4.23 -44.39 43.19
C ALA A 102 3.42 -43.12 43.52
N THR A 103 3.77 -42.50 44.66
CA THR A 103 3.49 -41.10 44.98
C THR A 103 4.25 -40.16 44.03
N VAL A 104 3.81 -40.07 42.78
CA VAL A 104 4.03 -38.83 42.02
C VAL A 104 2.96 -37.88 42.55
N ASN A 105 3.39 -36.84 43.26
CA ASN A 105 2.49 -35.77 43.69
C ASN A 105 2.01 -35.03 42.44
N ILE A 106 0.97 -35.56 41.79
CA ILE A 106 0.29 -34.90 40.68
C ILE A 106 -0.47 -33.73 41.31
N VAL A 107 0.07 -32.52 41.13
CA VAL A 107 -0.48 -31.28 41.70
C VAL A 107 -1.80 -30.90 41.03
N GLU A 108 -1.92 -31.17 39.72
CA GLU A 108 -3.14 -30.95 38.93
C GLU A 108 -3.30 -32.15 37.99
N THR A 109 -4.48 -32.78 37.93
CA THR A 109 -4.76 -33.85 36.94
C THR A 109 -4.91 -33.27 35.54
N ALA A 110 -4.84 -34.10 34.50
CA ALA A 110 -5.07 -33.67 33.12
C ALA A 110 -6.47 -33.03 32.95
N VAL A 111 -7.47 -33.58 33.64
CA VAL A 111 -8.84 -33.03 33.65
C VAL A 111 -8.91 -31.68 34.38
N ASP A 112 -8.24 -31.54 35.53
CA ASP A 112 -8.20 -30.25 36.25
C ASP A 112 -7.58 -29.15 35.39
N LEU A 113 -6.58 -29.50 34.58
CA LEU A 113 -5.94 -28.60 33.63
C LEU A 113 -6.92 -28.17 32.53
N GLU A 114 -7.63 -29.11 31.90
CA GLU A 114 -8.66 -28.80 30.89
C GLU A 114 -9.75 -27.88 31.46
N ASP A 115 -10.25 -28.18 32.67
CA ASP A 115 -11.26 -27.38 33.36
C ASP A 115 -10.76 -25.96 33.68
N ARG A 116 -9.49 -25.82 34.07
CA ARG A 116 -8.87 -24.51 34.31
C ARG A 116 -8.77 -23.70 33.02
N LEU A 117 -8.29 -24.31 31.94
CA LEU A 117 -8.17 -23.65 30.64
C LEU A 117 -9.54 -23.28 30.06
N ALA A 118 -10.56 -24.13 30.23
CA ALA A 118 -11.93 -23.83 29.82
C ALA A 118 -12.47 -22.59 30.56
N LYS A 119 -12.26 -22.51 31.87
CA LYS A 119 -12.65 -21.32 32.67
C LYS A 119 -11.91 -20.05 32.24
N GLU A 120 -10.61 -20.15 31.96
CA GLU A 120 -9.82 -19.04 31.44
C GLU A 120 -10.37 -18.58 30.06
N PHE A 121 -10.69 -19.52 29.17
CA PHE A 121 -11.26 -19.24 27.86
C PHE A 121 -12.64 -18.57 27.97
N GLU A 122 -13.52 -19.07 28.83
CA GLU A 122 -14.85 -18.47 29.07
C GLU A 122 -14.76 -17.07 29.69
N SER A 123 -13.75 -16.83 30.53
CA SER A 123 -13.54 -15.51 31.13
C SER A 123 -13.04 -14.46 30.13
N PHE A 124 -12.41 -14.89 29.03
CA PHE A 124 -11.83 -13.99 28.04
C PHE A 124 -12.87 -13.52 27.01
N GLN A 125 -13.16 -12.22 27.00
CA GLN A 125 -14.06 -11.62 26.02
C GLN A 125 -13.30 -11.20 24.76
N PHE A 126 -13.56 -11.91 23.66
CA PHE A 126 -13.02 -11.55 22.35
C PHE A 126 -13.65 -10.24 21.83
N MET A 127 -12.82 -9.43 21.17
CA MET A 127 -13.31 -8.25 20.47
C MET A 127 -14.09 -8.67 19.22
N SER A 128 -15.21 -8.00 18.95
CA SER A 128 -16.01 -8.22 17.74
C SER A 128 -15.15 -7.98 16.49
N ARG A 129 -15.27 -8.86 15.51
CA ARG A 129 -14.63 -8.71 14.19
C ARG A 129 -15.22 -7.54 13.40
N GLU A 130 -16.51 -7.28 13.59
CA GLU A 130 -17.20 -6.11 13.04
C GLU A 130 -17.07 -4.92 13.99
N THR A 131 -16.69 -3.77 13.43
CA THR A 131 -16.57 -2.51 14.17
C THR A 131 -17.86 -1.69 14.13
N GLU A 132 -17.97 -0.66 14.99
CA GLU A 132 -19.08 0.30 14.95
C GLU A 132 -19.14 1.07 13.62
N ASP A 133 -17.97 1.29 13.01
CA ASP A 133 -17.83 1.94 11.71
C ASP A 133 -18.36 1.08 10.55
N ASP A 134 -18.31 -0.24 10.70
CA ASP A 134 -18.94 -1.17 9.75
C ASP A 134 -20.46 -1.07 9.80
N LYS A 135 -21.02 -1.05 11.02
CA LYS A 135 -22.46 -0.94 11.25
C LYS A 135 -23.03 0.39 10.76
N THR A 136 -22.29 1.48 10.96
CA THR A 136 -22.69 2.82 10.52
C THR A 136 -22.30 3.13 9.07
N ASN A 137 -21.58 2.22 8.40
CA ASN A 137 -21.08 2.39 7.03
C ASN A 137 -20.26 3.68 6.87
N ASN A 138 -19.44 4.01 7.87
CA ASN A 138 -18.61 5.22 7.85
C ASN A 138 -17.46 5.06 6.86
N LEU A 139 -17.44 5.86 5.79
CA LEU A 139 -16.41 5.78 4.75
C LEU A 139 -15.12 6.55 5.12
N ARG A 140 -15.14 7.39 6.15
CA ARG A 140 -13.97 8.20 6.54
C ARG A 140 -13.04 7.47 7.48
N SER A 141 -13.54 6.50 8.23
CA SER A 141 -12.76 5.79 9.23
C SER A 141 -11.89 4.70 8.60
N GLN A 142 -10.74 4.47 9.24
CA GLN A 142 -9.80 3.39 8.88
C GLN A 142 -10.16 2.07 9.55
N ASN A 143 -10.94 2.10 10.63
CA ASN A 143 -11.26 0.92 11.45
C ASN A 143 -12.37 0.07 10.84
N ARG A 144 -12.90 0.48 9.69
CA ARG A 144 -13.87 -0.28 8.92
C ARG A 144 -13.23 -1.49 8.22
N LYS A 145 -14.01 -2.55 7.99
CA LYS A 145 -13.70 -3.70 7.12
C LYS A 145 -12.28 -4.19 7.30
N LEU A 146 -11.95 -4.61 8.52
CA LEU A 146 -10.60 -5.02 8.93
C LEU A 146 -10.09 -6.26 8.15
N ASP A 147 -10.99 -7.01 7.54
CA ASP A 147 -10.78 -8.20 6.72
C ASP A 147 -10.40 -7.89 5.25
N GLN A 148 -10.57 -6.64 4.80
CA GLN A 148 -10.33 -6.23 3.41
C GLN A 148 -9.30 -5.12 3.27
N HIS A 149 -8.70 -5.02 2.08
CA HIS A 149 -7.86 -3.89 1.74
C HIS A 149 -8.69 -2.64 1.49
N LEU A 150 -8.28 -1.52 2.09
CA LEU A 150 -8.91 -0.23 1.87
C LEU A 150 -7.97 0.68 1.09
N LEU A 151 -8.54 1.46 0.18
CA LEU A 151 -7.85 2.40 -0.67
C LEU A 151 -8.30 3.82 -0.32
N LEU A 152 -7.35 4.73 -0.15
CA LEU A 152 -7.66 6.13 0.11
C LEU A 152 -8.03 6.84 -1.20
N VAL A 153 -9.22 7.42 -1.25
CA VAL A 153 -9.68 8.27 -2.34
C VAL A 153 -10.05 9.63 -1.77
N VAL A 154 -9.72 10.69 -2.50
CA VAL A 154 -9.95 12.07 -2.11
C VAL A 154 -10.86 12.77 -3.11
N GLN A 155 -11.71 13.66 -2.60
CA GLN A 155 -12.64 14.43 -3.41
C GLN A 155 -12.02 15.78 -3.78
N ARG A 156 -11.95 16.08 -5.08
CA ARG A 156 -11.44 17.35 -5.60
C ARG A 156 -12.47 18.04 -6.49
N LYS A 157 -12.56 19.37 -6.38
CA LYS A 157 -13.23 20.21 -7.39
C LYS A 157 -12.44 20.21 -8.69
N ASN A 158 -13.03 19.68 -9.76
CA ASN A 158 -12.42 19.78 -11.07
C ASN A 158 -12.62 21.21 -11.61
N SER A 159 -11.53 21.95 -11.85
CA SER A 159 -11.59 23.35 -12.31
C SER A 159 -12.30 23.52 -13.67
N GLN A 160 -12.38 22.45 -14.48
CA GLN A 160 -12.96 22.50 -15.82
C GLN A 160 -14.46 22.22 -15.85
N SER A 161 -14.92 21.29 -15.02
CA SER A 161 -16.33 20.86 -14.98
C SER A 161 -17.11 21.50 -13.82
N GLY A 162 -16.40 22.07 -12.84
CA GLY A 162 -16.99 22.58 -11.59
C GLY A 162 -17.55 21.49 -10.66
N LYS A 163 -17.62 20.24 -11.15
CA LYS A 163 -18.08 19.06 -10.41
C LYS A 163 -16.98 18.50 -9.52
N ASP A 164 -17.41 17.91 -8.42
CA ASP A 164 -16.54 17.17 -7.51
C ASP A 164 -16.26 15.78 -8.08
N GLU A 165 -14.98 15.46 -8.26
CA GLU A 165 -14.51 14.18 -8.78
C GLU A 165 -13.67 13.47 -7.71
N TRP A 166 -13.89 12.16 -7.57
CA TRP A 166 -13.11 11.30 -6.70
C TRP A 166 -11.86 10.83 -7.46
N ILE A 167 -10.70 11.05 -6.86
CA ILE A 167 -9.39 10.71 -7.43
C ILE A 167 -8.46 10.20 -6.32
N PHE A 168 -7.37 9.54 -6.69
CA PHE A 168 -6.29 9.33 -5.74
C PHE A 168 -5.59 10.65 -5.39
N PRO A 169 -5.01 10.78 -4.19
CA PRO A 169 -4.18 11.93 -3.83
C PRO A 169 -3.13 12.20 -4.92
N GLU A 170 -3.25 13.33 -5.60
CA GLU A 170 -2.35 13.74 -6.69
C GLU A 170 -1.75 15.13 -6.47
N LYS A 171 -0.53 15.32 -6.98
CA LYS A 171 0.20 16.59 -7.00
C LYS A 171 0.71 16.87 -8.41
N THR A 172 0.74 18.15 -8.79
CA THR A 172 1.41 18.60 -10.02
C THR A 172 2.91 18.55 -9.83
N TYR A 173 3.63 18.03 -10.82
CA TYR A 173 5.09 17.96 -10.76
C TYR A 173 5.70 19.32 -11.11
N ASP A 174 6.31 19.96 -10.11
CA ASP A 174 6.86 21.32 -10.22
C ASP A 174 8.40 21.33 -10.16
N GLY A 175 9.05 20.41 -10.88
CA GLY A 175 10.52 20.39 -11.03
C GLY A 175 11.29 19.80 -9.85
N GLU A 176 10.65 18.95 -9.05
CA GLU A 176 11.30 18.21 -7.96
C GLU A 176 12.36 17.22 -8.46
N PRO A 177 13.37 16.83 -7.66
CA PRO A 177 14.49 16.02 -8.14
C PRO A 177 14.08 14.64 -8.68
N SER A 178 12.99 14.07 -8.18
CA SER A 178 12.42 12.82 -8.68
C SER A 178 10.90 12.83 -8.56
N LEU A 179 10.23 11.99 -9.37
CA LEU A 179 8.78 11.77 -9.21
C LEU A 179 8.45 11.20 -7.83
N ARG A 180 9.39 10.46 -7.22
CA ARG A 180 9.24 9.91 -5.88
C ARG A 180 9.25 10.99 -4.79
N ALA A 181 10.11 12.00 -4.91
CA ALA A 181 10.08 13.15 -3.99
C ALA A 181 8.70 13.82 -3.99
N ALA A 182 8.03 13.87 -5.16
CA ALA A 182 6.69 14.44 -5.27
C ALA A 182 5.65 13.61 -4.53
N VAL A 183 5.85 12.28 -4.45
CA VAL A 183 5.01 11.40 -3.62
C VAL A 183 5.20 11.69 -2.13
N ASP A 184 6.43 11.90 -1.67
CA ASP A 184 6.71 12.18 -0.25
C ASP A 184 6.06 13.52 0.17
N GLN A 185 5.97 14.48 -0.75
CA GLN A 185 5.20 15.72 -0.56
C GLN A 185 3.68 15.48 -0.52
N ILE A 186 3.15 14.54 -1.30
CA ILE A 186 1.74 14.11 -1.20
C ILE A 186 1.48 13.54 0.18
N ILE A 187 2.35 12.66 0.70
CA ILE A 187 2.21 12.07 2.05
C ILE A 187 2.18 13.17 3.11
N SER A 188 3.10 14.14 3.01
CA SER A 188 3.18 15.30 3.90
C SER A 188 1.89 16.14 3.88
N THR A 189 1.22 16.20 2.73
CA THR A 189 -0.07 16.90 2.56
C THR A 189 -1.23 16.12 3.20
N CYS A 190 -1.18 14.78 3.17
CA CYS A 190 -2.20 13.91 3.76
C CYS A 190 -2.21 13.91 5.30
N GLY A 191 -1.06 14.21 5.93
CA GLY A 191 -0.98 14.34 7.38
C GLY A 191 0.30 13.78 7.96
N ASN A 192 0.27 13.44 9.25
CA ASN A 192 1.37 12.71 9.89
C ASN A 192 1.12 11.21 9.73
N ILE A 193 1.44 10.71 8.53
CA ILE A 193 1.20 9.33 8.14
C ILE A 193 2.53 8.67 7.78
N HIS A 194 2.74 7.48 8.30
CA HIS A 194 3.83 6.59 7.90
C HIS A 194 3.36 5.71 6.75
N VAL A 195 3.98 5.93 5.59
CA VAL A 195 3.68 5.20 4.36
C VAL A 195 4.94 4.51 3.86
N GLN A 196 4.83 3.22 3.53
CA GLN A 196 5.87 2.49 2.82
C GLN A 196 5.50 2.39 1.34
N ILE A 197 6.26 3.04 0.48
CA ILE A 197 5.97 3.05 -0.97
C ILE A 197 6.72 1.91 -1.66
N SER A 198 6.02 1.20 -2.54
CA SER A 198 6.50 0.06 -3.31
C SER A 198 7.45 0.49 -4.44
N GLY A 199 8.68 0.84 -4.09
CA GLY A 199 9.75 1.16 -5.04
C GLY A 199 9.80 2.62 -5.53
N ASN A 200 10.75 2.89 -6.44
CA ASN A 200 11.00 4.22 -6.98
C ASN A 200 10.40 4.46 -8.37
N ALA A 201 9.89 3.42 -9.03
CA ALA A 201 9.25 3.52 -10.34
C ALA A 201 7.73 3.66 -10.19
N PRO A 202 7.06 4.41 -11.07
CA PRO A 202 5.61 4.43 -11.13
C PRO A 202 5.09 3.08 -11.63
N LEU A 203 3.98 2.59 -11.05
CA LEU A 203 3.37 1.31 -11.43
C LEU A 203 2.36 1.46 -12.57
N ALA A 204 1.68 2.60 -12.65
CA ALA A 204 0.68 2.85 -13.69
C ALA A 204 0.81 4.25 -14.29
N TYR A 205 0.21 4.40 -15.46
CA TYR A 205 0.21 5.64 -16.23
C TYR A 205 -1.19 5.90 -16.81
N TYR A 206 -1.67 7.13 -16.65
CA TYR A 206 -2.92 7.59 -17.25
C TYR A 206 -2.68 8.86 -18.06
N LYS A 207 -3.14 8.84 -19.32
CA LYS A 207 -3.11 9.98 -20.22
C LYS A 207 -4.54 10.46 -20.43
N ASN A 208 -4.80 11.71 -20.10
CA ASN A 208 -6.07 12.35 -20.45
C ASN A 208 -5.84 13.30 -21.63
N ASP A 209 -6.40 12.91 -22.78
CA ASP A 209 -6.28 13.62 -24.07
C ASP A 209 -7.42 14.62 -24.32
N ALA A 210 -8.29 14.85 -23.32
CA ALA A 210 -9.43 15.76 -23.48
C ALA A 210 -9.06 17.25 -23.62
N ASP A 211 -7.82 17.64 -23.30
CA ASP A 211 -7.36 19.03 -23.28
C ASP A 211 -6.25 19.32 -24.31
N SER A 212 -6.15 20.58 -24.75
CA SER A 212 -5.04 21.08 -25.59
C SER A 212 -3.65 20.95 -24.93
N SER A 213 -3.59 20.60 -23.65
CA SER A 213 -2.39 20.19 -22.92
C SER A 213 -2.66 18.81 -22.31
N SER A 214 -2.22 17.74 -22.96
CA SER A 214 -2.39 16.37 -22.45
C SER A 214 -1.89 16.26 -21.01
N LYS A 215 -2.76 15.80 -20.10
CA LYS A 215 -2.41 15.56 -18.69
C LYS A 215 -1.87 14.15 -18.57
N LYS A 216 -0.69 14.01 -17.97
CA LYS A 216 0.00 12.74 -17.76
C LYS A 216 0.09 12.47 -16.27
N ILE A 217 -0.55 11.40 -15.79
CA ILE A 217 -0.57 11.03 -14.39
C ILE A 217 0.22 9.74 -14.20
N PHE A 218 1.22 9.78 -13.33
CA PHE A 218 2.00 8.62 -12.92
C PHE A 218 1.57 8.17 -11.52
N PHE A 219 1.26 6.88 -11.37
CA PHE A 219 0.77 6.33 -10.11
C PHE A 219 1.86 5.57 -9.36
N TYR A 220 1.93 5.82 -8.05
CA TYR A 220 2.76 5.09 -7.10
C TYR A 220 1.88 4.33 -6.11
N LYS A 221 2.31 3.13 -5.73
CA LYS A 221 1.63 2.30 -4.73
C LYS A 221 2.29 2.55 -3.38
N GLY A 222 1.48 2.84 -2.37
CA GLY A 222 1.93 3.06 -1.00
C GLY A 222 1.11 2.26 -0.01
N GLU A 223 1.78 1.69 0.97
CA GLU A 223 1.19 0.92 2.06
C GLU A 223 1.09 1.82 3.28
N TYR A 224 -0.11 1.91 3.82
CA TYR A 224 -0.37 2.62 5.06
C TYR A 224 0.04 1.76 6.25
N LEU A 225 1.00 2.24 7.03
CA LEU A 225 1.47 1.54 8.24
C LEU A 225 0.79 2.08 9.49
N ALA A 226 0.91 3.40 9.73
CA ALA A 226 0.37 4.03 10.93
C ALA A 226 0.23 5.55 10.73
N GLY A 227 -0.60 6.18 11.55
CA GLY A 227 -0.71 7.63 11.62
C GLY A 227 -2.14 8.13 11.78
N ALA A 228 -2.31 9.43 11.72
CA ALA A 228 -3.62 10.05 11.64
C ALA A 228 -3.70 10.83 10.34
N ILE A 229 -4.67 10.50 9.50
CA ILE A 229 -5.04 11.36 8.38
C ILE A 229 -5.56 12.66 8.98
N LYS A 230 -4.98 13.78 8.57
CA LYS A 230 -5.54 15.08 8.94
C LYS A 230 -6.86 15.22 8.20
N GLN A 231 -7.89 15.72 8.89
CA GLN A 231 -9.13 16.09 8.22
C GLN A 231 -8.80 17.14 7.15
N PHE A 232 -8.87 16.73 5.88
CA PHE A 232 -8.49 17.57 4.75
C PHE A 232 -9.29 18.88 4.69
N ALA A 233 -10.51 18.87 5.25
CA ALA A 233 -11.37 20.05 5.41
C ALA A 233 -10.76 21.17 6.29
N THR A 234 -9.83 20.85 7.19
CA THR A 234 -9.22 21.82 8.12
C THR A 234 -7.94 22.45 7.56
N LEU A 235 -7.33 21.83 6.54
CA LEU A 235 -6.11 22.33 5.91
C LEU A 235 -6.45 23.33 4.80
N LYS A 236 -6.34 24.64 5.09
CA LYS A 236 -6.47 25.73 4.09
C LYS A 236 -5.53 25.58 2.88
N SER A 237 -4.50 24.74 3.00
CA SER A 237 -3.50 24.46 1.96
C SER A 237 -3.76 23.17 1.17
N ALA A 238 -4.73 22.33 1.56
CA ALA A 238 -5.00 21.08 0.87
C ALA A 238 -6.06 21.29 -0.24
N PRO A 239 -5.85 20.79 -1.47
CA PRO A 239 -6.80 20.94 -2.57
C PRO A 239 -8.03 20.02 -2.47
N TYR A 240 -8.19 19.28 -1.36
CA TYR A 240 -9.18 18.22 -1.20
C TYR A 240 -10.28 18.64 -0.22
N LYS A 241 -11.54 18.31 -0.56
CA LYS A 241 -12.70 18.59 0.28
C LYS A 241 -12.97 17.49 1.29
N ASP A 242 -12.93 16.25 0.80
CA ASP A 242 -13.29 15.07 1.57
C ASP A 242 -12.36 13.90 1.22
N HIS A 243 -12.38 12.87 2.05
CA HIS A 243 -11.65 11.63 1.85
C HIS A 243 -12.53 10.45 2.23
N ALA A 244 -12.27 9.32 1.58
CA ALA A 244 -12.95 8.07 1.85
C ALA A 244 -11.96 6.90 1.72
N TRP A 245 -12.13 5.91 2.58
CA TRP A 245 -11.50 4.60 2.52
C TRP A 245 -12.47 3.64 1.86
N ILE A 246 -12.08 3.13 0.69
CA ILE A 246 -12.97 2.38 -0.20
C ILE A 246 -12.39 0.99 -0.41
N THR A 247 -13.23 -0.03 -0.45
CA THR A 247 -12.81 -1.39 -0.78
C THR A 247 -12.57 -1.54 -2.27
N HIS A 248 -11.76 -2.52 -2.66
CA HIS A 248 -11.47 -2.80 -4.07
C HIS A 248 -12.73 -2.97 -4.94
N GLU A 249 -13.79 -3.59 -4.40
CA GLU A 249 -15.07 -3.80 -5.10
C GLU A 249 -15.85 -2.51 -5.38
N ASP A 250 -15.70 -1.52 -4.49
CA ASP A 250 -16.45 -0.27 -4.57
C ASP A 250 -15.73 0.80 -5.39
N VAL A 251 -14.42 0.67 -5.61
CA VAL A 251 -13.60 1.57 -6.46
C VAL A 251 -14.28 1.97 -7.78
N PRO A 252 -14.81 1.05 -8.62
CA PRO A 252 -15.41 1.42 -9.90
C PRO A 252 -16.67 2.30 -9.77
N LYS A 253 -17.30 2.38 -8.59
CA LYS A 253 -18.46 3.26 -8.35
C LYS A 253 -18.05 4.71 -8.16
N TYR A 254 -16.82 4.96 -7.68
CA TYR A 254 -16.34 6.31 -7.36
C TYR A 254 -15.44 6.88 -8.46
N LEU A 255 -14.58 6.07 -9.07
CA LEU A 255 -13.66 6.51 -10.11
C LEU A 255 -14.32 6.53 -11.49
N SER A 256 -13.87 7.44 -12.36
CA SER A 256 -14.32 7.44 -13.75
C SER A 256 -13.86 6.16 -14.47
N PRO A 257 -14.66 5.58 -15.41
CA PRO A 257 -14.33 4.29 -16.03
C PRO A 257 -12.98 4.27 -16.77
N SER A 258 -12.62 5.40 -17.40
CA SER A 258 -11.34 5.56 -18.10
C SER A 258 -10.16 5.55 -17.12
N TYR A 259 -10.31 6.21 -15.97
CA TYR A 259 -9.30 6.26 -14.92
C TYR A 259 -9.16 4.91 -14.21
N TYR A 260 -10.28 4.25 -13.91
CA TYR A 260 -10.27 2.91 -13.30
C TYR A 260 -9.55 1.88 -14.18
N LYS A 261 -9.76 1.92 -15.51
CA LYS A 261 -9.07 1.00 -16.44
C LYS A 261 -7.54 1.13 -16.38
N ALA A 262 -7.01 2.32 -16.15
CA ALA A 262 -5.57 2.54 -16.06
C ALA A 262 -4.98 2.08 -14.72
N VAL A 263 -5.77 2.07 -13.65
CA VAL A 263 -5.32 1.74 -12.30
C VAL A 263 -5.66 0.30 -11.89
N LYS A 264 -6.63 -0.35 -12.57
CA LYS A 264 -7.08 -1.73 -12.28
C LYS A 264 -5.92 -2.72 -12.13
N ASP A 265 -4.94 -2.67 -13.04
CA ASP A 265 -3.82 -3.61 -13.04
C ASP A 265 -2.87 -3.40 -11.85
N MET A 266 -2.81 -2.17 -11.32
CA MET A 266 -2.02 -1.81 -10.15
C MET A 266 -2.72 -2.14 -8.83
N LEU A 267 -4.06 -2.13 -8.82
CA LEU A 267 -4.88 -2.42 -7.63
C LEU A 267 -4.95 -3.91 -7.30
N PHE A 268 -4.58 -4.77 -8.23
CA PHE A 268 -4.58 -6.21 -8.00
C PHE A 268 -3.62 -6.56 -6.85
N VAL A 269 -4.17 -7.28 -5.87
CA VAL A 269 -3.43 -7.82 -4.73
C VAL A 269 -3.28 -9.31 -5.00
N PHE A 270 -2.05 -9.81 -4.87
CA PHE A 270 -1.74 -11.25 -4.96
C PHE A 270 -2.30 -12.00 -3.77
#